data_AF-A0A0Q1I2U2-F1
#
_entry.id   AF-A0A0Q1I2U2-F1
#
_cell.length_a   1.000
_cell.length_b   1.000
_cell.length_c   1.000
_cell.angle_alpha   90.00
_cell.angle_beta   90.00
_cell.angle_gamma   90.00
#
_symmetry.space_group_name_H-M   'P 1'
#
loop_
_entity.id
_entity.type
_entity.pdbx_description
1 polymer ?
#
loop_
_entity_poly.entity_id
_entity_poly.type
_entity_poly.pdbx_seq_one_letter_code
_entity_poly.pdbx_strand_id
1 'polypeptide(L)' 'MGSVPKFYQFGNSHYNLDQIVKITSSSDLSSVLANFSDGSEVEFTFDSEDEYNQFIHLIRSINFTSDLNF' A
#
# COMPACT_ATOMS: atom_id res chain seq x y z
N MET A 1 -15.01 5.70 15.36
CA MET A 1 -14.21 5.99 14.15
C MET A 1 -12.82 5.48 14.43
N GLY A 2 -12.50 4.26 13.98
CA GLY A 2 -11.17 3.69 14.17
C GLY A 2 -10.19 4.41 13.25
N SER A 3 -9.13 4.97 13.81
CA SER A 3 -8.05 5.58 13.04
C SER A 3 -7.45 4.51 12.13
N VAL A 4 -7.46 4.73 10.82
CA VAL A 4 -6.79 3.82 9.87
C VAL A 4 -5.31 3.79 10.24
N PRO A 5 -4.68 2.59 10.35
CA PRO A 5 -3.26 2.49 10.63
C PRO A 5 -2.45 3.28 9.59
N LYS A 6 -1.73 4.29 10.03
CA LYS A 6 -0.87 5.13 9.18
C LYS A 6 0.44 4.44 8.78
N PHE A 7 0.79 3.37 9.48
CA PHE A 7 2.05 2.67 9.32
C PHE A 7 1.83 1.21 8.96
N TYR A 8 2.63 0.71 8.03
CA TYR A 8 2.69 -0.70 7.66
C TYR A 8 4.08 -1.24 7.91
N GLN A 9 4.17 -2.35 8.63
CA GLN A 9 5.44 -3.03 8.85
C GLN A 9 5.65 -4.07 7.75
N PHE A 10 6.78 -3.97 7.05
CA PHE A 10 7.19 -4.96 6.06
C PHE A 10 8.64 -5.36 6.32
N GLY A 11 8.83 -6.65 6.62
CA GLY A 11 10.07 -7.15 7.21
C GLY A 11 10.38 -6.44 8.53
N ASN A 12 11.58 -5.85 8.62
CA ASN A 12 12.04 -5.10 9.79
C ASN A 12 11.80 -3.57 9.69
N SER A 13 11.17 -3.11 8.61
CA SER A 13 10.98 -1.68 8.33
C SER A 13 9.53 -1.27 8.54
N HIS A 14 9.33 -0.04 9.02
CA HIS A 14 8.02 0.57 9.16
C HIS A 14 7.86 1.65 8.11
N TYR A 15 6.83 1.52 7.28
CA TYR A 15 6.54 2.42 6.18
C TYR A 15 5.33 3.28 6.53
N ASN A 16 5.47 4.60 6.37
CA ASN A 16 4.37 5.52 6.52
C ASN A 16 3.52 5.52 5.24
N LEU A 17 2.34 4.93 5.32
CA LEU A 17 1.45 4.77 4.19
C LEU A 17 0.87 6.11 3.70
N ASP A 18 0.80 7.14 4.56
CA ASP A 18 0.39 8.50 4.16
C ASP A 18 1.38 9.13 3.16
N GLN A 19 2.61 8.62 3.08
CA GLN A 19 3.63 9.15 2.15
C GLN A 19 3.59 8.48 0.77
N ILE A 20 2.74 7.48 0.56
CA ILE A 20 2.61 6.80 -0.72
C ILE A 20 1.91 7.72 -1.72
N VAL A 21 2.58 8.00 -2.83
CA VAL A 21 2.05 8.86 -3.91
C VAL A 21 1.50 8.05 -5.08
N LYS A 22 2.01 6.83 -5.28
CA LYS A 22 1.59 5.94 -6.36
C LYS A 22 1.78 4.49 -5.95
N ILE A 23 0.82 3.65 -6.32
CA ILE A 23 0.94 2.20 -6.23
C ILE A 23 0.83 1.57 -7.62
N THR A 24 1.53 0.47 -7.83
CA THR A 24 1.39 -0.36 -9.02
C THR A 24 1.33 -1.82 -8.57
N SER A 25 0.17 -2.44 -8.74
CA SER A 25 -0.03 -3.85 -8.42
C SER A 25 0.52 -4.73 -9.53
N SER A 26 1.15 -5.83 -9.14
CA SER A 26 1.46 -6.94 -10.03
C SER A 26 0.19 -7.60 -10.58
N SER A 27 0.28 -8.24 -11.75
CA SER A 27 -0.87 -8.89 -12.39
C SER A 27 -1.26 -10.20 -11.71
N ASP A 28 -0.32 -10.82 -11.01
CA ASP A 28 -0.45 -12.08 -10.27
C ASP A 28 -0.78 -11.87 -8.79
N LEU A 29 -1.01 -10.61 -8.36
CA LEU A 29 -1.41 -10.24 -7.00
C LEU A 29 -0.42 -10.65 -5.91
N SER A 30 0.82 -10.98 -6.29
CA SER A 30 1.89 -11.38 -5.37
C SER A 30 2.69 -10.19 -4.85
N SER A 31 2.64 -9.05 -5.54
CA SER A 31 3.34 -7.83 -5.11
C SER A 31 2.62 -6.52 -5.44
N VAL A 32 2.98 -5.47 -4.69
CA VAL A 32 2.60 -4.07 -4.93
C VAL A 32 3.84 -3.20 -4.82
N LEU A 33 4.18 -2.49 -5.89
CA LEU A 33 5.21 -1.47 -5.89
C LEU A 33 4.61 -0.14 -5.40
N ALA A 34 5.09 0.36 -4.27
CA ALA A 34 4.72 1.65 -3.72
C ALA A 34 5.84 2.68 -3.93
N ASN A 35 5.46 3.83 -4.48
CA ASN A 35 6.32 4.99 -4.61
C ASN A 35 5.97 5.97 -3.50
N PHE A 36 6.98 6.45 -2.79
CA PHE A 36 6.82 7.40 -1.68
C PHE A 36 7.20 8.82 -2.11
N SER A 37 6.68 9.80 -1.37
CA SER A 37 6.91 11.24 -1.64
C SER A 37 8.36 11.68 -1.48
N ASP A 38 9.19 10.89 -0.80
CA ASP A 38 10.64 11.10 -0.70
C ASP A 38 11.41 10.55 -1.93
N GLY A 39 10.72 9.97 -2.90
CA GLY A 39 11.29 9.36 -4.10
C GLY A 39 11.74 7.91 -3.92
N SER A 40 11.53 7.31 -2.74
CA SER A 40 11.82 5.90 -2.53
C SER A 40 10.75 5.00 -3.18
N GLU A 41 11.20 3.84 -3.66
CA GLU A 41 10.37 2.80 -4.25
C GLU A 41 10.52 1.52 -3.43
N VAL A 42 9.40 0.96 -2.99
CA VAL A 42 9.37 -0.26 -2.16
C VAL A 42 8.38 -1.23 -2.76
N GLU A 43 8.86 -2.44 -3.06
CA GLU A 43 8.00 -3.54 -3.46
C GLU A 43 7.57 -4.34 -2.22
N PHE A 44 6.28 -4.33 -1.95
CA PHE A 44 5.65 -5.18 -0.94
C PHE A 44 5.26 -6.49 -1.61
N THR A 45 5.84 -7.61 -1.16
CA THR A 45 5.50 -8.96 -1.64
C THR A 45 4.62 -9.66 -0.62
N PHE A 46 3.66 -10.45 -1.08
CA PHE A 46 2.67 -11.13 -0.26
C PHE A 46 2.74 -12.63 -0.51
N ASP A 47 2.68 -13.42 0.55
CA ASP A 47 2.71 -14.88 0.45
C ASP A 47 1.31 -15.44 0.12
N SER A 48 0.27 -14.64 0.27
CA SER A 48 -1.12 -15.02 -0.02
C SER A 48 -1.95 -13.88 -0.59
N GLU A 49 -2.99 -14.25 -1.36
CA GLU A 49 -3.97 -13.29 -1.89
C GLU A 49 -4.74 -12.56 -0.77
N ASP A 50 -4.95 -13.21 0.38
CA ASP A 50 -5.63 -12.60 1.52
C ASP A 50 -4.82 -11.43 2.11
N GLU A 51 -3.49 -11.61 2.29
CA GLU A 51 -2.60 -10.54 2.73
C GLU A 51 -2.53 -9.38 1.74
N TYR A 52 -2.43 -9.70 0.45
CA TYR A 52 -2.49 -8.69 -0.62
C TYR A 52 -3.79 -7.87 -0.52
N ASN A 53 -4.93 -8.56 -0.40
CA ASN A 53 -6.23 -7.91 -0.31
C ASN A 53 -6.31 -7.03 0.95
N GLN A 54 -5.87 -7.51 2.11
CA GLN A 54 -5.82 -6.70 3.33
C GLN A 54 -4.97 -5.43 3.14
N PHE A 55 -3.80 -5.54 2.50
CA PHE A 55 -2.95 -4.40 2.20
C PHE A 55 -3.62 -3.40 1.26
N ILE A 56 -4.21 -3.86 0.15
CA ILE A 56 -4.92 -2.99 -0.79
C ILE A 56 -6.10 -2.29 -0.12
N HIS A 57 -6.86 -3.00 0.71
CA HIS A 57 -7.95 -2.40 1.49
C HIS A 57 -7.45 -1.32 2.46
N LEU A 58 -6.32 -1.58 3.14
CA LEU A 58 -5.67 -0.61 4.02
C LEU A 58 -5.26 0.65 3.24
N ILE A 59 -4.52 0.47 2.15
CA ILE A 59 -4.02 1.56 1.30
C ILE A 59 -5.17 2.40 0.72
N ARG A 60 -6.22 1.75 0.21
CA ARG A 60 -7.42 2.45 -0.30
C ARG A 60 -8.16 3.22 0.80
N SER A 61 -8.13 2.74 2.03
CA SER A 61 -8.74 3.40 3.18
C SER A 61 -7.99 4.63 3.67
N ILE A 62 -6.72 4.82 3.28
CA ILE A 62 -5.88 5.96 3.68
C ILE A 62 -6.19 7.23 2.87
N ASN A 63 -7.28 7.20 2.10
CA ASN A 63 -7.71 8.32 1.27
C ASN A 63 -6.69 8.58 0.15
N PHE A 64 -6.63 7.64 -0.80
CA PHE A 64 -6.59 8.07 -2.21
C PHE A 64 -7.92 8.76 -2.50
N THR A 65 -8.12 9.96 -1.94
CA THR A 65 -9.30 10.78 -2.19
C THR A 65 -9.21 11.19 -3.66
N SER A 66 -9.93 10.45 -4.49
CA SER A 66 -10.57 10.97 -5.70
C SER A 66 -9.63 11.37 -6.86
N ASP A 67 -9.01 10.41 -7.55
CA ASP A 67 -8.63 10.59 -8.96
C ASP A 67 -8.60 9.27 -9.78
N LEU A 68 -9.30 8.23 -9.33
CA LEU A 68 -9.56 7.02 -10.15
C LEU A 68 -11.07 6.87 -10.33
N ASN A 69 -11.63 7.70 -11.21
CA ASN A 69 -12.86 7.34 -11.92
C ASN A 69 -12.51 6.20 -12.88
N PHE A 70 -12.86 4.96 -12.50
CA PHE A 70 -12.99 3.83 -13.42
C PHE A 70 -14.37 3.83 -14.06
#